data_AF-A0A5N4AKD9-F1
#
_entry.id   AF-A0A5N4AKD9-F1
#
_cell.length_a   1.000
_cell.length_b   1.000
_cell.length_c   1.000
_cell.angle_alpha   90.00
_cell.angle_beta   90.00
_cell.angle_gamma   90.00
#
_symmetry.space_group_name_H-M   'P 1'
#
loop_
_entity.id
_entity.type
_entity.pdbx_description
1 polymer ?
#
loop_
_entity_poly.entity_id
_entity_poly.type
_entity_poly.pdbx_seq_one_letter_code
_entity_poly.pdbx_strand_id
1 'polypeptide(L)' 'CVSPGITKTEAIEAACLASGPSEATTRYKEGTKGAPALNPSDVADAVVYILSTPPHVQ' A
#
# COMPACT_ATOMS: atom_id res chain seq x y z
N CYS A 1 -5.93 13.08 2.53
CA CYS A 1 -4.82 12.11 2.70
C CYS A 1 -5.22 10.80 2.03
N VAL A 2 -4.34 10.18 1.25
CA VAL A 2 -4.59 8.86 0.64
C VAL A 2 -3.89 7.81 1.51
N SER A 3 -4.64 6.85 2.03
CA SER A 3 -4.12 5.72 2.81
C SER A 3 -4.42 4.43 2.06
N PRO A 4 -3.55 4.03 1.12
CA PRO A 4 -3.79 2.84 0.31
C PRO A 4 -3.76 1.57 1.18
N GLY A 5 -4.53 0.57 0.77
CA GLY A 5 -4.42 -0.77 1.34
C GLY A 5 -3.16 -1.50 0.87
N ILE A 6 -3.17 -2.82 0.94
CA ILE A 6 -2.07 -3.66 0.43
C ILE A 6 -1.84 -3.32 -1.04
N THR A 7 -0.64 -2.84 -1.35
CA THR A 7 -0.23 -2.44 -2.70
C THR A 7 1.01 -3.24 -3.10
N LYS A 8 1.02 -3.78 -4.32
CA LYS A 8 2.09 -4.61 -4.86
C LYS A 8 3.37 -3.78 -5.08
N THR A 9 4.14 -3.65 -4.02
CA THR A 9 5.39 -2.88 -3.95
C THR A 9 6.38 -3.62 -3.07
N GLU A 10 7.63 -3.18 -3.10
CA GLU A 10 8.71 -3.60 -2.22
C GLU A 10 8.51 -3.17 -0.75
N ALA A 11 7.54 -2.30 -0.46
CA ALA A 11 7.36 -1.70 0.86
C ALA A 11 7.14 -2.74 1.97
N ILE A 12 6.39 -3.82 1.69
CA ILE A 12 6.15 -4.89 2.67
C ILE A 12 7.46 -5.64 2.96
N GLU A 13 8.24 -5.97 1.93
CA GLU A 13 9.50 -6.67 2.11
C GLU A 13 10.52 -5.80 2.86
N ALA A 14 10.63 -4.52 2.49
CA ALA A 14 11.47 -3.55 3.17
C ALA A 14 11.05 -3.37 4.64
N ALA A 15 9.75 -3.25 4.90
CA ALA A 15 9.22 -3.12 6.26
C ALA A 15 9.48 -4.38 7.10
N CYS A 16 9.32 -5.57 6.51
CA CYS A 16 9.65 -6.83 7.19
C CYS A 16 11.13 -6.94 7.53
N LEU A 17 12.01 -6.51 6.62
CA LEU A 17 13.46 -6.51 6.86
C LEU A 17 13.84 -5.52 7.97
N ALA A 18 13.27 -4.31 7.94
CA ALA A 18 13.55 -3.27 8.92
C ALA A 18 13.01 -3.58 10.32
N SER A 19 11.88 -4.29 10.42
CA SER A 19 11.23 -4.62 11.70
C SER A 19 11.88 -5.81 12.42
N GLY A 20 12.80 -6.53 11.75
CA GLY A 20 13.40 -7.75 12.28
C GLY A 20 12.45 -8.97 12.27
N PRO A 21 13.01 -10.17 12.49
CA PRO A 21 12.23 -11.41 12.48
C PRO A 21 11.37 -11.49 13.75
N SER A 22 10.07 -11.28 13.62
CA SER A 22 9.08 -11.53 14.67
C SER A 22 7.92 -12.35 14.10
N GLU A 23 7.19 -13.05 14.97
CA GLU A 23 6.00 -13.81 14.59
C GLU A 23 4.96 -12.92 13.88
N ALA A 24 4.82 -11.66 14.32
CA ALA A 24 3.95 -10.67 13.69
C ALA A 24 4.42 -10.31 12.27
N THR A 25 5.73 -10.16 12.07
CA THR A 25 6.32 -9.85 10.76
C THR A 25 6.10 -11.00 9.78
N THR A 26 6.29 -12.25 10.23
CA THR A 26 6.06 -13.47 9.43
C THR A 26 4.58 -13.59 9.05
N ARG A 27 3.69 -13.44 10.03
CA ARG A 27 2.23 -13.49 9.81
C ARG A 27 1.77 -12.42 8.83
N TYR A 28 2.29 -11.21 8.94
CA TYR A 28 1.95 -10.12 8.03
C TYR A 28 2.41 -10.44 6.60
N LYS A 29 3.67 -10.87 6.43
CA LYS A 29 4.22 -11.24 5.12
C LYS A 29 3.43 -12.38 4.48
N GLU A 30 3.09 -13.42 5.23
CA GLU A 30 2.30 -14.54 4.72
C GLU A 30 0.86 -14.15 4.40
N GLY A 31 0.22 -13.37 5.27
CA GLY A 31 -1.13 -12.85 5.05
C GLY A 31 -1.25 -11.98 3.80
N THR A 32 -0.17 -11.29 3.41
CA THR A 32 -0.14 -10.43 2.21
C THR A 32 0.12 -11.18 0.90
N LYS A 33 0.69 -12.39 0.90
CA LYS A 33 1.04 -13.13 -0.33
C LYS A 33 -0.16 -13.58 -1.18
N GLY A 34 -1.31 -13.79 -0.57
CA GLY A 34 -2.55 -14.21 -1.25
C GLY A 34 -3.69 -13.21 -1.15
N ALA A 35 -3.46 -12.06 -0.50
CA ALA A 35 -4.48 -11.04 -0.34
C ALA A 35 -4.73 -10.30 -1.68
N PRO A 36 -5.98 -9.90 -1.97
CA PRO A 36 -6.25 -8.90 -2.99
C PRO A 36 -5.39 -7.66 -2.73
N ALA A 37 -4.63 -7.25 -3.75
CA ALA A 37 -3.68 -6.16 -3.64
C ALA A 37 -3.81 -5.21 -4.83
N LEU A 38 -3.74 -3.91 -4.55
CA LEU A 38 -3.72 -2.85 -5.55
C LEU A 38 -2.43 -2.90 -6.36
N ASN A 39 -2.51 -2.56 -7.63
CA ASN A 39 -1.33 -2.20 -8.40
C ASN A 39 -0.92 -0.76 -8.03
N PRO A 40 0.37 -0.40 -8.13
CA PRO A 40 0.82 0.97 -7.87
C PRO A 40 0.11 2.03 -8.74
N SER A 41 -0.27 1.66 -9.96
CA SER A 41 -1.06 2.50 -10.87
C SER A 41 -2.42 2.90 -10.28
N ASP A 42 -3.09 1.99 -9.56
CA ASP A 42 -4.42 2.24 -9.00
C ASP A 42 -4.35 3.36 -7.94
N VAL A 43 -3.26 3.39 -7.17
CA VAL A 43 -2.99 4.45 -6.19
C VAL A 43 -2.60 5.75 -6.89
N ALA A 44 -1.77 5.68 -7.93
CA ALA A 44 -1.35 6.85 -8.70
C ALA A 44 -2.54 7.54 -9.38
N ASP A 45 -3.43 6.77 -10.01
CA ASP A 45 -4.63 7.26 -10.68
C ASP A 45 -5.59 7.91 -9.67
N ALA A 46 -5.75 7.33 -8.48
CA ALA A 46 -6.54 7.92 -7.41
C ALA A 46 -5.97 9.27 -6.95
N VAL A 47 -4.63 9.39 -6.82
CA VAL A 47 -3.97 10.65 -6.47
C VAL A 47 -4.18 11.70 -7.57
N VAL A 48 -3.96 11.34 -8.84
CA VAL A 48 -4.17 12.25 -9.98
C VAL A 48 -5.63 12.70 -10.05
N TYR A 49 -6.58 11.79 -9.84
CA TYR A 49 -8.00 12.11 -9.82
C TYR A 49 -8.34 13.16 -8.75
N ILE A 50 -7.92 12.94 -7.51
CA ILE A 50 -8.16 13.88 -6.39
C ILE A 50 -7.51 15.24 -6.68
N LEU A 51 -6.28 15.26 -7.21
CA LEU A 51 -5.59 16.52 -7.49
C LEU A 51 -6.16 17.26 -8.72
N SER A 52 -6.87 16.55 -9.60
CA SER A 52 -7.52 17.13 -10.77
C SER A 52 -8.90 17.71 -10.47
N THR A 53 -9.48 17.43 -9.28
CA THR A 53 -10.76 18.03 -8.91
C THR A 53 -10.60 19.53 -8.60
N PRO A 54 -11.61 20.37 -8.88
CA PRO A 54 -11.56 21.78 -8.52
C PRO A 54 -11.31 21.99 -7.02
N PRO A 55 -10.70 23.12 -6.60
CA PRO A 55 -10.34 23.37 -5.21
C PRO A 55 -11.50 23.30 -4.20
N HIS A 56 -12.75 23.43 -4.67
CA HIS A 56 -13.94 23.35 -3.84
C HIS A 56 -14.47 21.91 -3.62
N VAL A 57 -13.78 20.90 -4.16
CA VAL A 57 -14.16 19.48 -4.12
C VAL A 57 -13.11 18.62 -3.40
N GLN A 58 -11.96 19.20 -3.02
CA GLN A 58 -10.85 18.51 -2.36
C GLN A 58 -11.06 18.34 -0.85
#